data_AF-A0A6A3SQF2-F1
#
_entry.id   AF-A0A6A3SQF2-F1
#
_cell.length_a   1.000
_cell.length_b   1.000
_cell.length_c   1.000
_cell.angle_alpha   90.00
_cell.angle_beta   90.00
_cell.angle_gamma   90.00
#
_symmetry.space_group_name_H-M   'P 1'
#
loop_
_entity.id
_entity.type
_entity.pdbx_description
1 polymer ?
#
loop_
_entity_poly.entity_id
_entity_poly.type
_entity_poly.pdbx_seq_one_letter_code
_entity_poly.pdbx_strand_id
1 'polypeptide(L)'
;MSSPPPPTPPPAGDKPDASQLELVTVEEQEEFLRVLKQLNLATAPPDRAAAAAQKDFKFWKTQPVPALDEFPREHGAIDAPKRVDDVRAEPYNMPPGFAWSEIDLTDAREAREVYELLTQNYVEDDDNMFRFDYSLAFLMWALTPPGFHKDWHVGVRSQKTNKLMAFISGIPVQTRVYARVLPMAEINFLCVHKKLRTKRLAPVLIKEITRRVNLRDVWQAVYTAGVVLPMPVAQCRYFHRSLNPKKLIEVGFSRLAPRMTMTRTIKQFKLPDNTLTPGFRAMQKKDVAQVTALLKTYLAKFDLVQHYDQNDVAHWMLPRDGVISAYVVENPETKKITDFTSFYHLPSTVIGHPTHSKLNAAYSFYNVATSVSLTELMNDALIVAKKEDFDVFNALSLMDNTEFLQELKFGPGDGDLMYYLYNWRCPRMEGNKVGIVLC
;
A
#
# COMPACT_ATOMS: atom_id res chain seq x y z
N MET A 1 -20.23 55.37 -41.50
CA MET A 1 -21.25 56.43 -41.37
C MET A 1 -22.56 55.82 -41.82
N SER A 2 -23.67 55.76 -41.10
CA SER A 2 -24.06 56.18 -39.76
C SER A 2 -25.36 55.41 -39.46
N SER A 3 -25.61 55.08 -38.20
CA SER A 3 -26.87 54.44 -37.78
C SER A 3 -28.09 55.29 -38.12
N PRO A 4 -29.24 54.65 -38.40
CA PRO A 4 -30.55 55.20 -38.06
C PRO A 4 -31.23 54.41 -36.91
N PRO A 5 -32.18 55.05 -36.20
CA PRO A 5 -32.72 54.64 -34.89
C PRO A 5 -33.89 53.64 -35.01
N PRO A 6 -34.40 53.10 -33.87
CA PRO A 6 -35.03 51.79 -33.81
C PRO A 6 -36.56 51.85 -34.05
N PRO A 7 -37.17 50.77 -34.58
CA PRO A 7 -38.60 50.55 -34.47
C PRO A 7 -38.96 49.46 -33.45
N THR A 8 -39.78 49.88 -32.49
CA THR A 8 -40.89 49.21 -31.77
C THR A 8 -41.10 47.68 -31.79
N PRO A 9 -41.54 47.09 -30.65
CA PRO A 9 -41.64 45.64 -30.49
C PRO A 9 -42.87 45.05 -31.20
N PRO A 10 -42.74 43.87 -31.84
CA PRO A 10 -43.88 43.04 -32.23
C PRO A 10 -44.38 42.17 -31.07
N PRO A 11 -45.58 41.58 -31.21
CA PRO A 11 -46.52 41.35 -30.12
C PRO A 11 -46.31 40.05 -29.34
N ALA A 12 -46.98 40.00 -28.18
CA ALA A 12 -47.09 38.86 -27.29
C ALA A 12 -47.46 37.57 -28.05
N GLY A 13 -46.49 36.66 -28.12
CA GLY A 13 -46.69 35.29 -28.55
C GLY A 13 -47.27 34.46 -27.42
N ASP A 14 -48.31 33.72 -27.77
CA ASP A 14 -49.02 32.75 -26.94
C ASP A 14 -48.08 31.77 -26.23
N LYS A 15 -48.43 31.45 -24.98
CA LYS A 15 -47.83 30.37 -24.20
C LYS A 15 -48.03 29.03 -24.90
N PRO A 16 -46.99 28.20 -25.06
CA PRO A 16 -47.14 26.76 -25.11
C PRO A 16 -47.01 26.18 -23.70
N ASP A 17 -48.07 25.46 -23.35
CA ASP A 17 -48.23 24.42 -22.33
C ASP A 17 -47.06 24.04 -21.42
N ALA A 18 -47.32 24.12 -20.12
CA ALA A 18 -46.54 23.49 -19.07
C ALA A 18 -46.86 21.98 -19.02
N SER A 19 -46.50 21.23 -20.05
CA SER A 19 -46.67 19.76 -20.05
C SER A 19 -45.80 19.02 -21.07
N GLN A 20 -44.52 19.36 -21.23
CA GLN A 20 -43.53 18.47 -21.86
C GLN A 20 -42.18 18.61 -21.15
N LEU A 21 -42.14 18.22 -19.88
CA LEU A 21 -40.94 17.57 -19.36
C LEU A 21 -40.90 16.20 -20.04
N GLU A 22 -40.02 16.03 -21.02
CA GLU A 22 -39.71 14.71 -21.58
C GLU A 22 -39.33 13.78 -20.42
N LEU A 23 -40.31 12.98 -20.00
CA LEU A 23 -40.11 11.82 -19.16
C LEU A 23 -39.27 10.87 -19.99
N VAL A 24 -37.94 10.92 -19.79
CA VAL A 24 -37.03 9.89 -20.28
C VAL A 24 -37.63 8.57 -19.83
N THR A 25 -38.03 7.75 -20.79
CA THR A 25 -38.71 6.49 -20.47
C THR A 25 -37.76 5.60 -19.69
N VAL A 26 -38.28 4.75 -18.81
CA VAL A 26 -37.45 3.82 -18.00
C VAL A 26 -36.57 2.97 -18.92
N GLU A 27 -37.06 2.65 -20.12
CA GLU A 27 -36.35 1.91 -21.15
C GLU A 27 -35.17 2.70 -21.73
N GLU A 28 -35.31 4.01 -21.99
CA GLU A 28 -34.20 4.87 -22.43
C GLU A 28 -33.17 5.12 -21.32
N GLN A 29 -33.60 5.20 -20.05
CA GLN A 29 -32.67 5.26 -18.91
C GLN A 29 -31.89 3.96 -18.74
N GLU A 30 -32.55 2.81 -18.89
CA GLU A 30 -31.92 1.48 -18.84
C GLU A 30 -30.99 1.24 -20.04
N GLU A 31 -31.33 1.75 -21.22
CA GLU A 31 -30.48 1.68 -22.41
C GLU A 31 -29.26 2.60 -22.28
N PHE A 32 -29.42 3.82 -21.74
CA PHE A 32 -28.31 4.72 -21.41
C PHE A 32 -27.39 4.13 -20.33
N LEU A 33 -27.95 3.48 -19.29
CA LEU A 33 -27.20 2.73 -18.28
C LEU A 33 -26.50 1.49 -18.86
N ARG A 34 -27.11 0.81 -19.84
CA ARG A 34 -26.48 -0.30 -20.57
C ARG A 34 -25.34 0.17 -21.47
N VAL A 35 -25.50 1.29 -22.16
CA VAL A 35 -24.46 1.91 -22.99
C VAL A 35 -23.32 2.43 -22.11
N LEU A 36 -23.60 3.03 -20.96
CA LEU A 36 -22.59 3.38 -19.95
C LEU A 36 -21.87 2.15 -19.39
N LYS A 37 -22.58 1.04 -19.14
CA LYS A 37 -21.97 -0.26 -18.78
C LYS A 37 -21.10 -0.80 -19.91
N GLN A 38 -21.54 -0.73 -21.17
CA GLN A 38 -20.78 -1.18 -22.33
C GLN A 38 -19.55 -0.31 -22.62
N LEU A 39 -19.62 1.00 -22.38
CA LEU A 39 -18.50 1.94 -22.48
C LEU A 39 -17.49 1.73 -21.33
N ASN A 40 -17.96 1.44 -20.12
CA ASN A 40 -17.09 1.10 -18.97
C ASN A 40 -16.49 -0.31 -19.07
N LEU A 41 -17.15 -1.26 -19.75
CA LEU A 41 -16.65 -2.61 -19.99
C LEU A 41 -15.47 -2.65 -20.99
N ALA A 42 -15.28 -1.60 -21.79
CA ALA A 42 -14.18 -1.52 -22.75
C ALA A 42 -12.85 -1.00 -22.16
N THR A 43 -12.84 -0.54 -20.89
CA THR A 43 -11.64 -0.01 -20.23
C THR A 43 -11.45 -0.42 -18.77
N ALA A 44 -12.37 -1.18 -18.17
CA ALA A 44 -12.20 -1.68 -16.81
C ALA A 44 -11.34 -2.96 -16.78
N PRO A 45 -10.27 -3.04 -15.96
CA PRO A 45 -9.66 -4.33 -15.63
C PRO A 45 -10.72 -5.25 -14.99
N PRO A 46 -10.58 -6.58 -15.08
CA PRO A 46 -11.57 -7.51 -14.55
C PRO A 46 -11.87 -7.22 -13.09
N ASP A 47 -13.15 -7.11 -12.75
CA ASP A 47 -13.62 -6.80 -11.40
C ASP A 47 -13.26 -7.96 -10.45
N ARG A 48 -12.10 -7.80 -9.78
CA ARG A 48 -11.57 -8.76 -8.81
C ARG A 48 -12.53 -8.94 -7.63
N ALA A 49 -13.38 -7.96 -7.31
CA ALA A 49 -14.39 -8.08 -6.26
C ALA A 49 -15.56 -8.98 -6.71
N ALA A 50 -16.01 -8.86 -7.96
CA ALA A 50 -17.00 -9.77 -8.54
C ALA A 50 -16.48 -11.22 -8.63
N ALA A 51 -15.20 -11.41 -8.98
CA ALA A 51 -14.56 -12.73 -8.99
C ALA A 51 -14.36 -13.31 -7.58
N ALA A 52 -14.13 -12.46 -6.58
CA ALA A 52 -14.02 -12.87 -5.18
C ALA A 52 -15.38 -13.23 -4.55
N ALA A 53 -16.48 -12.55 -4.96
CA ALA A 53 -17.83 -12.88 -4.52
C ALA A 53 -18.27 -14.31 -4.90
N GLN A 54 -17.64 -14.92 -5.90
CA GLN A 54 -17.86 -16.33 -6.29
C GLN A 54 -17.03 -17.34 -5.47
N LYS A 55 -16.06 -16.90 -4.65
CA LYS A 55 -15.21 -17.79 -3.84
C LYS A 55 -15.83 -18.06 -2.47
N ASP A 56 -15.95 -19.34 -2.12
CA ASP A 56 -16.37 -19.77 -0.78
C ASP A 56 -15.23 -19.64 0.25
N PHE A 57 -15.19 -18.54 1.00
CA PHE A 57 -14.16 -18.24 2.01
C PHE A 57 -14.35 -19.00 3.34
N LYS A 58 -14.29 -20.34 3.30
CA LYS A 58 -14.55 -21.21 4.47
C LYS A 58 -13.79 -20.84 5.75
N PHE A 59 -12.51 -20.46 5.63
CA PHE A 59 -11.71 -20.03 6.79
C PHE A 59 -12.20 -18.69 7.34
N TRP A 60 -12.28 -17.66 6.50
CA TRP A 60 -12.64 -16.29 6.91
C TRP A 60 -14.05 -16.18 7.47
N LYS A 61 -14.99 -17.02 7.04
CA LYS A 61 -16.33 -17.14 7.64
C LYS A 61 -16.32 -17.53 9.14
N THR A 62 -15.20 -18.06 9.64
CA THR A 62 -15.02 -18.43 11.06
C THR A 62 -14.18 -17.41 11.84
N GLN A 63 -13.74 -16.32 11.19
CA GLN A 63 -12.88 -15.31 11.79
C GLN A 63 -13.70 -14.07 12.16
N PRO A 64 -13.28 -13.28 13.15
CA PRO A 64 -13.93 -12.04 13.56
C PRO A 64 -13.63 -10.92 12.55
N VAL A 65 -14.14 -11.06 11.33
CA VAL A 65 -14.06 -10.06 10.25
C VAL A 65 -15.45 -9.87 9.64
N PRO A 66 -15.81 -8.67 9.17
CA PRO A 66 -17.09 -8.45 8.51
C PRO A 66 -17.23 -9.31 7.24
N ALA A 67 -18.47 -9.72 6.92
CA ALA A 67 -18.75 -10.38 5.67
C ALA A 67 -18.66 -9.41 4.48
N LEU A 68 -18.52 -9.92 3.25
CA LEU A 68 -18.38 -9.07 2.04
C LEU A 68 -19.64 -8.24 1.73
N ASP A 69 -20.80 -8.77 2.07
CA ASP A 69 -22.13 -8.19 1.95
C ASP A 69 -22.55 -7.38 3.18
N GLU A 70 -21.69 -7.29 4.19
CA GLU A 70 -21.90 -6.44 5.36
C GLU A 70 -21.48 -5.00 5.04
N PHE A 71 -22.27 -4.03 5.50
CA PHE A 71 -21.97 -2.60 5.41
C PHE A 71 -22.01 -1.97 6.79
N PRO A 72 -20.97 -2.19 7.62
CA PRO A 72 -21.00 -1.77 9.00
C PRO A 72 -21.05 -0.25 9.13
N ARG A 73 -21.89 0.23 10.06
CA ARG A 73 -21.92 1.65 10.47
C ARG A 73 -21.33 1.88 11.85
N GLU A 74 -21.21 0.82 12.62
CA GLU A 74 -20.72 0.83 13.99
C GLU A 74 -19.19 0.73 14.02
N HIS A 75 -18.60 1.26 15.08
CA HIS A 75 -17.17 1.18 15.36
C HIS A 75 -16.95 0.33 16.61
N GLY A 76 -16.25 -0.80 16.50
CA GLY A 76 -16.00 -1.65 17.66
C GLY A 76 -15.38 -3.01 17.35
N ALA A 77 -14.99 -3.73 18.39
CA ALA A 77 -14.55 -5.12 18.27
C ALA A 77 -15.72 -6.01 17.83
N ILE A 78 -15.42 -7.07 17.07
CA ILE A 78 -16.43 -8.02 16.59
C ILE A 78 -16.67 -9.10 17.62
N ASP A 79 -15.60 -9.69 18.15
CA ASP A 79 -15.68 -10.61 19.27
C ASP A 79 -15.96 -9.83 20.56
N ALA A 80 -16.70 -10.47 21.48
CA ALA A 80 -16.81 -9.99 22.84
C ALA A 80 -15.42 -9.89 23.50
N PRO A 81 -15.21 -8.92 24.41
CA PRO A 81 -13.95 -8.81 25.15
C PRO A 81 -13.59 -10.14 25.82
N LYS A 82 -12.35 -10.57 25.64
CA LYS A 82 -11.76 -11.77 26.25
C LYS A 82 -10.62 -11.36 27.17
N ARG A 83 -10.23 -12.25 28.06
CA ARG A 83 -9.03 -12.10 28.90
C ARG A 83 -7.92 -12.99 28.35
N VAL A 84 -6.67 -12.64 28.68
CA VAL A 84 -5.50 -13.48 28.36
C VAL A 84 -5.68 -14.91 28.90
N ASP A 85 -6.32 -15.08 30.06
CA ASP A 85 -6.62 -16.37 30.67
C ASP A 85 -7.56 -17.26 29.82
N ASP A 86 -8.37 -16.65 28.94
CA ASP A 86 -9.26 -17.37 28.01
C ASP A 86 -8.51 -17.85 26.75
N VAL A 87 -7.27 -17.40 26.56
CA VAL A 87 -6.43 -17.74 25.40
C VAL A 87 -5.68 -19.03 25.70
N ARG A 88 -5.68 -19.95 24.73
CA ARG A 88 -4.90 -21.18 24.80
C ARG A 88 -3.41 -20.88 25.03
N ALA A 89 -2.85 -21.36 26.14
CA ALA A 89 -1.44 -21.21 26.47
C ALA A 89 -0.50 -21.99 25.53
N GLU A 90 -0.90 -23.21 25.16
CA GLU A 90 -0.12 -24.08 24.26
C GLU A 90 -0.30 -23.73 22.78
N PRO A 91 0.75 -23.85 21.94
CA PRO A 91 0.63 -23.65 20.49
C PRO A 91 -0.43 -24.55 19.85
N TYR A 92 -0.98 -24.11 18.70
CA TYR A 92 -1.87 -24.97 17.90
C TYR A 92 -1.15 -26.23 17.40
N ASN A 93 -1.90 -27.32 17.24
CA ASN A 93 -1.31 -28.59 16.80
C ASN A 93 -0.80 -28.48 15.36
N MET A 94 0.42 -28.96 15.13
CA MET A 94 1.00 -29.08 13.80
C MET A 94 0.86 -30.50 13.26
N PRO A 95 0.72 -30.68 11.92
CA PRO A 95 0.77 -32.01 11.33
C PRO A 95 2.10 -32.71 11.63
N PRO A 96 2.11 -34.05 11.73
CA PRO A 96 3.34 -34.82 11.95
C PRO A 96 4.44 -34.46 10.94
N GLY A 97 5.68 -34.31 11.41
CA GLY A 97 6.82 -33.92 10.59
C GLY A 97 7.04 -32.41 10.47
N PHE A 98 6.19 -31.59 11.09
CA PHE A 98 6.37 -30.14 11.18
C PHE A 98 6.36 -29.65 12.63
N ALA A 99 7.11 -28.58 12.90
CA ALA A 99 7.17 -27.95 14.21
C ALA A 99 7.10 -26.42 14.07
N TRP A 100 6.55 -25.77 15.09
CA TRP A 100 6.65 -24.32 15.23
C TRP A 100 8.09 -23.90 15.49
N SER A 101 8.46 -22.75 14.98
CA SER A 101 9.70 -22.05 15.28
C SER A 101 9.35 -20.62 15.59
N GLU A 102 9.93 -20.07 16.66
CA GLU A 102 10.13 -18.62 16.72
C GLU A 102 11.32 -18.28 15.84
N ILE A 103 11.30 -17.11 15.19
CA ILE A 103 12.36 -16.66 14.30
C ILE A 103 13.01 -15.40 14.85
N ASP A 104 14.29 -15.47 15.17
CA ASP A 104 15.08 -14.34 15.62
C ASP A 104 15.82 -13.69 14.45
N LEU A 105 15.26 -12.60 13.94
CA LEU A 105 15.87 -11.84 12.84
C LEU A 105 17.19 -11.14 13.24
N THR A 106 17.52 -11.10 14.53
CA THR A 106 18.85 -10.64 14.98
C THR A 106 19.92 -11.71 14.84
N ASP A 107 19.55 -12.99 14.66
CA ASP A 107 20.47 -14.06 14.21
C ASP A 107 20.58 -14.03 12.68
N ALA A 108 21.78 -13.78 12.17
CA ALA A 108 22.04 -13.67 10.74
C ALA A 108 21.69 -14.93 9.92
N ARG A 109 21.72 -16.12 10.54
CA ARG A 109 21.33 -17.38 9.89
C ARG A 109 19.82 -17.46 9.74
N GLU A 110 19.07 -17.16 10.78
CA GLU A 110 17.61 -17.21 10.73
C GLU A 110 17.04 -16.10 9.83
N ALA A 111 17.60 -14.90 9.87
CA ALA A 111 17.26 -13.83 8.92
C ALA A 111 17.50 -14.28 7.46
N ARG A 112 18.61 -15.00 7.20
CA ARG A 112 18.89 -15.56 5.88
C ARG A 112 17.86 -16.62 5.46
N GLU A 113 17.40 -17.46 6.37
CA GLU A 113 16.35 -18.44 6.07
C GLU A 113 15.02 -17.77 5.71
N VAL A 114 14.63 -16.68 6.39
CA VAL A 114 13.44 -15.89 6.03
C VAL A 114 13.61 -15.28 4.65
N TYR A 115 14.75 -14.64 4.39
CA TYR A 115 15.09 -14.10 3.08
C TYR A 115 14.97 -15.16 1.98
N GLU A 116 15.61 -16.31 2.14
CA GLU A 116 15.56 -17.40 1.15
C GLU A 116 14.14 -17.93 0.93
N LEU A 117 13.34 -18.06 2.00
CA LEU A 117 11.94 -18.47 1.89
C LEU A 117 11.15 -17.45 1.06
N LEU A 118 11.26 -16.16 1.37
CA LEU A 118 10.52 -15.09 0.69
C LEU A 118 10.94 -14.96 -0.78
N THR A 119 12.25 -14.87 -1.04
CA THR A 119 12.84 -14.74 -2.38
C THR A 119 12.59 -15.97 -3.27
N GLN A 120 12.10 -17.09 -2.74
CA GLN A 120 11.75 -18.27 -3.55
C GLN A 120 10.24 -18.54 -3.63
N ASN A 121 9.45 -18.04 -2.67
CA ASN A 121 8.08 -18.50 -2.46
C ASN A 121 7.06 -17.41 -2.15
N TYR A 122 7.42 -16.13 -2.13
CA TYR A 122 6.47 -15.07 -1.80
C TYR A 122 5.68 -14.60 -3.04
N VAL A 123 5.59 -13.29 -3.25
CA VAL A 123 4.83 -12.66 -4.34
C VAL A 123 5.64 -12.72 -5.64
N GLU A 124 4.99 -13.23 -6.67
CA GLU A 124 5.40 -13.18 -8.08
C GLU A 124 4.31 -12.40 -8.81
N ASP A 125 4.69 -11.65 -9.84
CA ASP A 125 3.72 -11.07 -10.76
C ASP A 125 2.98 -12.17 -11.53
N ASP A 126 1.82 -11.84 -12.09
CA ASP A 126 0.93 -12.80 -12.76
C ASP A 126 1.63 -13.53 -13.94
N ASP A 127 2.64 -12.89 -14.54
CA ASP A 127 3.46 -13.42 -15.65
C ASP A 127 4.77 -14.12 -15.18
N ASN A 128 5.05 -14.16 -13.88
CA ASN A 128 6.30 -14.66 -13.28
C ASN A 128 7.60 -14.04 -13.86
N MET A 129 7.56 -12.78 -14.29
CA MET A 129 8.72 -12.04 -14.79
C MET A 129 9.55 -11.43 -13.65
N PHE A 130 8.90 -11.06 -12.55
CA PHE A 130 9.49 -10.34 -11.43
C PHE A 130 9.17 -11.02 -10.09
N ARG A 131 10.17 -11.05 -9.22
CA ARG A 131 9.99 -11.50 -7.84
C ARG A 131 10.61 -10.50 -6.88
N PHE A 132 9.88 -10.13 -5.83
CA PHE A 132 10.43 -9.24 -4.81
C PHE A 132 11.69 -9.83 -4.17
N ASP A 133 12.71 -8.99 -4.03
CA ASP A 133 14.00 -9.28 -3.44
C ASP A 133 14.16 -8.42 -2.18
N TYR A 134 13.40 -8.76 -1.14
CA TYR A 134 13.48 -8.09 0.16
C TYR A 134 14.87 -8.31 0.76
N SER A 135 15.72 -7.29 0.83
CA SER A 135 17.07 -7.44 1.37
C SER A 135 17.02 -7.83 2.86
N LEU A 136 18.10 -8.45 3.37
CA LEU A 136 18.22 -8.74 4.81
C LEU A 136 18.11 -7.48 5.66
N ALA A 137 18.70 -6.38 5.18
CA ALA A 137 18.61 -5.08 5.86
C ALA A 137 17.17 -4.55 5.87
N PHE A 138 16.41 -4.75 4.79
CA PHE A 138 15.00 -4.39 4.71
C PHE A 138 14.15 -5.23 5.68
N LEU A 139 14.33 -6.54 5.69
CA LEU A 139 13.59 -7.43 6.60
C LEU A 139 13.86 -7.08 8.06
N MET A 140 15.13 -6.81 8.41
CA MET A 140 15.48 -6.35 9.75
C MET A 140 14.82 -5.01 10.07
N TRP A 141 14.85 -4.04 9.15
CA TRP A 141 14.17 -2.76 9.33
C TRP A 141 12.65 -2.90 9.51
N ALA A 142 11.98 -3.67 8.67
CA ALA A 142 10.52 -3.82 8.70
C ALA A 142 10.03 -4.62 9.92
N LEU A 143 10.82 -5.58 10.41
CA LEU A 143 10.36 -6.55 11.41
C LEU A 143 10.98 -6.35 12.80
N THR A 144 11.88 -5.37 12.98
CA THR A 144 12.43 -5.05 14.31
C THR A 144 12.21 -3.59 14.72
N PRO A 145 10.98 -3.03 14.60
CA PRO A 145 10.70 -1.69 15.14
C PRO A 145 10.84 -1.64 16.66
N PRO A 146 10.93 -0.44 17.26
CA PRO A 146 10.97 -0.29 18.71
C PRO A 146 9.84 -1.07 19.39
N GLY A 147 10.19 -1.91 20.38
CA GLY A 147 9.22 -2.70 21.12
C GLY A 147 8.72 -3.98 20.44
N PHE A 148 9.29 -4.38 19.29
CA PHE A 148 8.89 -5.61 18.58
C PHE A 148 8.91 -6.87 19.48
N HIS A 149 8.10 -7.85 19.08
CA HIS A 149 7.92 -9.10 19.81
C HIS A 149 8.49 -10.26 18.98
N LYS A 150 9.57 -10.87 19.44
CA LYS A 150 10.22 -12.01 18.74
C LYS A 150 9.25 -13.16 18.52
N ASP A 151 8.36 -13.42 19.48
CA ASP A 151 7.31 -14.43 19.40
C ASP A 151 6.27 -14.14 18.33
N TRP A 152 6.18 -12.92 17.79
CA TRP A 152 5.30 -12.60 16.66
C TRP A 152 5.95 -12.89 15.29
N HIS A 153 7.20 -13.34 15.26
CA HIS A 153 7.86 -13.89 14.07
C HIS A 153 7.71 -15.42 14.07
N VAL A 154 6.65 -15.90 13.44
CA VAL A 154 6.22 -17.30 13.52
C VAL A 154 6.67 -18.06 12.28
N GLY A 155 7.56 -19.03 12.47
CA GLY A 155 8.02 -19.96 11.45
C GLY A 155 7.42 -21.36 11.61
N VAL A 156 7.40 -22.11 10.51
CA VAL A 156 7.14 -23.56 10.50
C VAL A 156 8.34 -24.26 9.90
N ARG A 157 8.91 -25.22 10.63
CA ARG A 157 10.06 -26.02 10.18
C ARG A 157 9.68 -27.47 9.92
N SER A 158 10.36 -28.07 8.94
CA SER A 158 10.37 -29.53 8.74
C SER A 158 11.18 -30.19 9.87
N GLN A 159 10.59 -31.09 10.64
CA GLN A 159 11.30 -31.82 11.71
C GLN A 159 12.43 -32.71 11.16
N LYS A 160 12.30 -33.20 9.92
CA LYS A 160 13.31 -34.06 9.29
C LYS A 160 14.56 -33.30 8.86
N THR A 161 14.39 -32.07 8.37
CA THR A 161 15.47 -31.32 7.69
C THR A 161 15.80 -29.98 8.35
N ASN A 162 15.06 -29.60 9.39
CA ASN A 162 15.07 -28.30 10.04
C ASN A 162 14.82 -27.08 9.12
N LYS A 163 14.47 -27.30 7.85
CA LYS A 163 14.27 -26.25 6.85
C LYS A 163 13.02 -25.44 7.18
N LEU A 164 13.10 -24.11 7.04
CA LEU A 164 11.97 -23.20 7.14
C LEU A 164 11.03 -23.38 5.93
N MET A 165 9.76 -23.65 6.21
CA MET A 165 8.73 -24.02 5.23
C MET A 165 7.58 -23.02 5.14
N ALA A 166 7.37 -22.21 6.18
CA ALA A 166 6.44 -21.10 6.16
C ALA A 166 6.83 -20.06 7.21
N PHE A 167 6.36 -18.84 7.01
CA PHE A 167 6.61 -17.69 7.86
C PHE A 167 5.39 -16.77 7.88
N ILE A 168 5.12 -16.14 9.01
CA ILE A 168 4.21 -15.00 9.17
C ILE A 168 4.80 -14.11 10.26
N SER A 169 4.67 -12.80 10.10
CA SER A 169 5.20 -11.84 11.06
C SER A 169 4.13 -10.88 11.55
N GLY A 170 4.35 -10.35 12.75
CA GLY A 170 3.59 -9.26 13.31
C GLY A 170 4.51 -8.29 14.04
N ILE A 171 4.17 -7.00 13.99
CA ILE A 171 4.83 -5.96 14.79
C ILE A 171 3.78 -5.17 15.60
N PRO A 172 4.12 -4.67 16.80
CA PRO A 172 3.20 -3.86 17.58
C PRO A 172 3.08 -2.46 16.98
N VAL A 173 1.85 -1.99 16.82
CA VAL A 173 1.55 -0.64 16.32
C VAL A 173 0.41 -0.02 17.13
N GLN A 174 0.43 1.30 17.29
CA GLN A 174 -0.71 2.07 17.79
C GLN A 174 -1.47 2.62 16.58
N THR A 175 -2.67 2.10 16.35
CA THR A 175 -3.45 2.43 15.15
C THR A 175 -4.70 3.19 15.53
N ARG A 176 -4.92 4.32 14.86
CA ARG A 176 -6.18 5.05 14.91
C ARG A 176 -7.06 4.63 13.74
N VAL A 177 -8.29 4.25 14.08
CA VAL A 177 -9.37 3.95 13.13
C VAL A 177 -10.52 4.89 13.43
N TYR A 178 -10.75 5.86 12.54
CA TYR A 178 -11.59 7.03 12.75
C TYR A 178 -11.24 7.75 14.07
N ALA A 179 -12.12 7.67 15.06
CA ALA A 179 -11.96 8.32 16.36
C ALA A 179 -11.33 7.44 17.45
N ARG A 180 -11.07 6.15 17.17
CA ARG A 180 -10.57 5.19 18.18
C ARG A 180 -9.11 4.86 17.94
N VAL A 181 -8.30 4.96 18.98
CA VAL A 181 -6.87 4.56 18.98
C VAL A 181 -6.76 3.26 19.77
N LEU A 182 -6.12 2.26 19.18
CA LEU A 182 -6.01 0.91 19.74
C LEU A 182 -4.61 0.35 19.51
N PRO A 183 -4.08 -0.43 20.47
CA PRO A 183 -2.96 -1.31 20.19
C PRO A 183 -3.40 -2.37 19.17
N MET A 184 -2.62 -2.53 18.10
CA MET A 184 -2.85 -3.56 17.08
C MET A 184 -1.54 -4.29 16.77
N ALA A 185 -1.66 -5.49 16.20
CA ALA A 185 -0.58 -6.11 15.46
C ALA A 185 -0.67 -5.70 13.97
N GLU A 186 0.39 -5.16 13.39
CA GLU A 186 0.51 -5.08 11.93
C GLU A 186 1.05 -6.41 11.43
N ILE A 187 0.26 -7.12 10.61
CA ILE A 187 0.61 -8.45 10.11
C ILE A 187 1.14 -8.37 8.69
N ASN A 188 2.30 -8.97 8.45
CA ASN A 188 2.94 -8.96 7.14
C ASN A 188 3.75 -10.26 6.87
N PHE A 189 4.26 -10.40 5.65
CA PHE A 189 5.15 -11.47 5.19
C PHE A 189 4.60 -12.90 5.39
N LEU A 190 3.28 -13.09 5.30
CA LEU A 190 2.67 -14.43 5.27
C LEU A 190 3.13 -15.19 4.02
N CYS A 191 4.08 -16.11 4.19
CA CYS A 191 4.66 -16.89 3.12
C CYS A 191 4.56 -18.39 3.44
N VAL A 192 4.04 -19.15 2.48
CA VAL A 192 4.04 -20.62 2.53
C VAL A 192 4.80 -21.13 1.33
N HIS A 193 5.78 -22.00 1.59
CA HIS A 193 6.57 -22.65 0.54
C HIS A 193 5.65 -23.25 -0.53
N LYS A 194 5.96 -23.04 -1.82
CA LYS A 194 5.06 -23.35 -2.96
C LYS A 194 4.47 -24.77 -2.90
N LYS A 195 5.30 -25.76 -2.58
CA LYS A 195 4.92 -27.19 -2.41
C LYS A 195 3.85 -27.46 -1.33
N LEU A 196 3.64 -26.54 -0.38
CA LEU A 196 2.70 -26.71 0.74
C LEU A 196 1.44 -25.83 0.63
N ARG A 197 1.32 -24.98 -0.41
CA ARG A 197 0.20 -24.04 -0.54
C ARG A 197 -1.18 -24.72 -0.58
N THR A 198 -1.27 -25.94 -1.15
CA THR A 198 -2.52 -26.72 -1.19
C THR A 198 -2.90 -27.40 0.13
N LYS A 199 -2.02 -27.36 1.14
CA LYS A 199 -2.19 -28.06 2.42
C LYS A 199 -2.86 -27.22 3.51
N ARG A 200 -3.43 -26.05 3.16
CA ARG A 200 -4.14 -25.16 4.08
C ARG A 200 -3.31 -24.74 5.31
N LEU A 201 -2.01 -24.55 5.12
CA LEU A 201 -1.11 -24.14 6.20
C LEU A 201 -1.30 -22.67 6.63
N ALA A 202 -1.67 -21.78 5.70
CA ALA A 202 -1.91 -20.37 5.98
C ALA A 202 -2.97 -20.12 7.09
N PRO A 203 -4.16 -20.76 7.06
CA PRO A 203 -5.11 -20.71 8.19
C PRO A 203 -4.52 -21.10 9.55
N VAL A 204 -3.61 -22.08 9.60
CA VAL A 204 -2.99 -22.54 10.85
C VAL A 204 -1.97 -21.52 11.35
N LEU A 205 -1.18 -20.93 10.45
CA LEU A 205 -0.27 -19.81 10.75
C LEU A 205 -1.03 -18.60 11.31
N ILE A 206 -2.12 -18.21 10.67
CA ILE A 206 -2.96 -17.08 11.11
C ILE A 206 -3.49 -17.35 12.52
N LYS A 207 -4.02 -18.55 12.79
CA LYS A 207 -4.50 -18.92 14.14
C LYS A 207 -3.39 -18.86 15.20
N GLU A 208 -2.20 -19.33 14.87
CA GLU A 208 -1.08 -19.31 15.83
C GLU A 208 -0.58 -17.90 16.09
N ILE A 209 -0.40 -17.05 15.08
CA ILE A 209 -0.01 -15.66 15.33
C ILE A 209 -1.09 -14.90 16.10
N THR A 210 -2.37 -15.11 15.80
CA THR A 210 -3.49 -14.54 16.58
C THR A 210 -3.41 -14.96 18.04
N ARG A 211 -3.11 -16.23 18.34
CA ARG A 211 -2.94 -16.72 19.72
C ARG A 211 -1.81 -15.98 20.43
N ARG A 212 -0.65 -15.83 19.80
CA ARG A 212 0.52 -15.14 20.38
C ARG A 212 0.28 -13.65 20.58
N VAL A 213 -0.45 -13.01 19.67
CA VAL A 213 -0.87 -11.61 19.79
C VAL A 213 -1.85 -11.45 20.97
N ASN A 214 -2.86 -12.31 21.05
CA ASN A 214 -3.84 -12.30 22.15
C ASN A 214 -3.21 -12.60 23.53
N LEU A 215 -2.17 -13.45 23.59
CA LEU A 215 -1.43 -13.71 24.84
C LEU A 215 -0.71 -12.47 25.39
N ARG A 216 -0.50 -11.45 24.55
CA ARG A 216 0.05 -10.14 24.95
C ARG A 216 -1.03 -9.08 25.15
N ASP A 217 -2.29 -9.50 25.32
CA ASP A 217 -3.45 -8.62 25.51
C ASP A 217 -3.69 -7.63 24.35
N VAL A 218 -3.31 -8.03 23.13
CA VAL A 218 -3.61 -7.31 21.89
C VAL A 218 -4.64 -8.12 21.12
N TRP A 219 -5.73 -7.49 20.68
CA TRP A 219 -6.91 -8.20 20.17
C TRP A 219 -7.30 -7.83 18.74
N GLN A 220 -6.63 -6.83 18.15
CA GLN A 220 -6.87 -6.32 16.81
C GLN A 220 -5.60 -6.39 15.98
N ALA A 221 -5.78 -6.44 14.66
CA ALA A 221 -4.67 -6.37 13.71
C ALA A 221 -5.02 -5.54 12.48
N VAL A 222 -4.01 -4.97 11.84
CA VAL A 222 -4.10 -4.35 10.52
C VAL A 222 -3.23 -5.15 9.54
N TYR A 223 -3.73 -5.37 8.33
CA TYR A 223 -2.99 -6.09 7.30
C TYR A 223 -3.46 -5.68 5.91
N THR A 224 -2.62 -5.95 4.90
CA THR A 224 -2.94 -5.69 3.50
C THR A 224 -2.82 -6.95 2.65
N ALA A 225 -3.56 -6.99 1.55
CA ALA A 225 -3.39 -8.03 0.54
C ALA A 225 -3.71 -7.51 -0.86
N GLY A 226 -2.99 -8.01 -1.87
CA GLY A 226 -3.32 -7.79 -3.30
C GLY A 226 -4.50 -8.62 -3.82
N VAL A 227 -5.05 -9.48 -2.96
CA VAL A 227 -6.26 -10.28 -3.22
C VAL A 227 -7.41 -9.81 -2.35
N VAL A 228 -8.63 -9.97 -2.85
CA VAL A 228 -9.85 -9.61 -2.11
C VAL A 228 -10.21 -10.72 -1.11
N LEU A 229 -10.37 -10.34 0.16
CA LEU A 229 -10.80 -11.15 1.29
C LEU A 229 -12.02 -10.50 1.97
N PRO A 230 -12.83 -11.24 2.75
CA PRO A 230 -13.88 -10.63 3.58
C PRO A 230 -13.28 -9.85 4.77
N MET A 231 -13.55 -8.55 4.99
CA MET A 231 -13.98 -7.53 4.03
C MET A 231 -12.95 -6.38 4.07
N PRO A 232 -12.53 -5.81 2.92
CA PRO A 232 -11.60 -4.69 2.93
C PRO A 232 -12.28 -3.43 3.50
N VAL A 233 -11.54 -2.69 4.32
CA VAL A 233 -11.97 -1.37 4.83
C VAL A 233 -11.64 -0.26 3.85
N ALA A 234 -10.61 -0.44 3.02
CA ALA A 234 -10.21 0.48 1.96
C ALA A 234 -9.50 -0.25 0.82
N GLN A 235 -9.49 0.37 -0.35
CA GLN A 235 -8.77 -0.10 -1.53
C GLN A 235 -7.93 1.05 -2.08
N CYS A 236 -6.65 0.79 -2.34
CA CYS A 236 -5.72 1.76 -2.91
C CYS A 236 -5.06 1.16 -4.15
N ARG A 237 -5.03 1.88 -5.26
CA ARG A 237 -4.42 1.42 -6.52
C ARG A 237 -2.93 1.73 -6.56
N TYR A 238 -2.13 0.82 -7.09
CA TYR A 238 -0.72 1.09 -7.42
C TYR A 238 -0.60 1.99 -8.65
N PHE A 239 0.39 2.87 -8.61
CA PHE A 239 0.78 3.76 -9.68
C PHE A 239 2.29 3.68 -9.85
N HIS A 240 2.75 3.81 -11.10
CA HIS A 240 4.15 3.64 -11.47
C HIS A 240 4.66 4.84 -12.27
N ARG A 241 5.81 5.37 -11.85
CA ARG A 241 6.52 6.44 -12.56
C ARG A 241 7.85 5.92 -13.07
N SER A 242 8.00 5.87 -14.39
CA SER A 242 9.21 5.37 -15.03
C SER A 242 10.41 6.30 -14.85
N LEU A 243 11.46 5.87 -14.16
CA LEU A 243 12.72 6.62 -14.02
C LEU A 243 13.74 6.19 -15.09
N ASN A 244 13.71 4.91 -15.49
CA ASN A 244 14.54 4.31 -16.54
C ASN A 244 13.67 3.61 -17.62
N PRO A 245 12.98 4.38 -18.50
CA PRO A 245 12.01 3.81 -19.44
C PRO A 245 12.60 2.75 -20.38
N LYS A 246 13.89 2.90 -20.74
CA LYS A 246 14.58 1.95 -21.60
C LYS A 246 14.63 0.57 -20.94
N LYS A 247 15.16 0.50 -19.71
CA LYS A 247 15.25 -0.76 -18.98
C LYS A 247 13.87 -1.35 -18.69
N LEU A 248 12.90 -0.53 -18.25
CA LEU A 248 11.54 -1.01 -17.96
C LEU A 248 10.87 -1.67 -19.16
N ILE A 249 11.08 -1.14 -20.37
CA ILE A 249 10.55 -1.71 -21.61
C ILE A 249 11.33 -2.97 -22.02
N GLU A 250 12.66 -2.97 -21.90
CA GLU A 250 13.50 -4.13 -22.21
C GLU A 250 13.14 -5.36 -21.36
N VAL A 251 12.90 -5.17 -20.06
CA VAL A 251 12.55 -6.25 -19.13
C VAL A 251 11.06 -6.60 -19.14
N GLY A 252 10.23 -5.91 -19.94
CA GLY A 252 8.79 -6.19 -20.04
C GLY A 252 7.92 -5.59 -18.92
N PHE A 253 8.50 -4.85 -17.97
CA PHE A 253 7.75 -4.17 -16.90
C PHE A 253 6.78 -3.12 -17.45
N SER A 254 7.11 -2.48 -18.56
CA SER A 254 6.25 -1.51 -19.25
C SER A 254 6.27 -1.75 -20.75
N ARG A 255 5.22 -1.30 -21.44
CA ARG A 255 5.09 -1.45 -22.89
C ARG A 255 5.28 -0.12 -23.58
N LEU A 256 5.90 -0.15 -24.76
CA LEU A 256 5.97 1.03 -25.63
C LEU A 256 4.58 1.31 -26.18
N ALA A 257 4.02 2.49 -25.88
CA ALA A 257 2.69 2.85 -26.34
C ALA A 257 2.61 2.93 -27.87
N PRO A 258 1.43 2.70 -28.48
CA PRO A 258 1.26 2.82 -29.93
C PRO A 258 1.73 4.20 -30.43
N ARG A 259 2.48 4.22 -31.53
CA ARG A 259 3.03 5.44 -32.15
C ARG A 259 4.06 6.21 -31.31
N MET A 260 4.58 5.62 -30.22
CA MET A 260 5.72 6.14 -29.47
C MET A 260 7.02 5.48 -29.91
N THR A 261 8.14 6.21 -29.81
CA THR A 261 9.49 5.66 -29.96
C THR A 261 10.18 5.61 -28.60
N MET A 262 11.20 4.75 -28.47
CA MET A 262 12.01 4.69 -27.25
C MET A 262 12.57 6.07 -26.87
N THR A 263 13.16 6.79 -27.82
CA THR A 263 13.72 8.14 -27.61
C THR A 263 12.66 9.14 -27.15
N ARG A 264 11.46 9.10 -27.74
CA ARG A 264 10.35 9.98 -27.32
C ARG A 264 9.88 9.67 -25.90
N THR A 265 9.84 8.39 -25.54
CA THR A 265 9.46 7.92 -24.19
C THR A 265 10.50 8.34 -23.15
N ILE A 266 11.79 8.18 -23.44
CA ILE A 266 12.89 8.67 -22.60
C ILE A 266 12.79 10.18 -22.40
N LYS A 267 12.53 10.94 -23.47
CA LYS A 267 12.37 12.40 -23.40
C LYS A 267 11.14 12.80 -22.58
N GLN A 268 10.01 12.09 -22.72
CA GLN A 268 8.77 12.35 -21.99
C GLN A 268 8.97 12.22 -20.47
N PHE A 269 9.75 11.23 -20.04
CA PHE A 269 9.97 10.94 -18.63
C PHE A 269 11.24 11.54 -18.03
N LYS A 270 12.01 12.31 -18.82
CA LYS A 270 13.21 13.00 -18.36
C LYS A 270 12.90 13.89 -17.15
N LEU A 271 13.77 13.81 -16.16
CA LEU A 271 13.78 14.64 -14.95
C LEU A 271 14.97 15.61 -15.00
N PRO A 272 14.91 16.74 -14.27
CA PRO A 272 16.06 17.62 -14.05
C PRO A 272 17.25 16.90 -13.41
N ASP A 273 18.44 17.47 -13.58
CA ASP A 273 19.68 16.93 -13.00
C ASP A 273 19.88 17.34 -11.54
N ASN A 274 19.17 18.35 -11.04
CA ASN A 274 19.24 18.82 -9.66
C ASN A 274 17.85 19.08 -9.10
N THR A 275 17.70 18.88 -7.80
CA THR A 275 16.49 19.23 -7.06
C THR A 275 16.27 20.73 -7.15
N LEU A 276 15.00 21.14 -7.13
CA LEU A 276 14.57 22.50 -7.38
C LEU A 276 14.29 23.26 -6.08
N THR A 277 13.82 22.57 -5.04
CA THR A 277 13.43 23.19 -3.78
C THR A 277 14.66 23.64 -2.97
N PRO A 278 14.80 24.94 -2.65
CA PRO A 278 15.89 25.42 -1.80
C PRO A 278 15.83 24.78 -0.40
N GLY A 279 16.98 24.33 0.11
CA GLY A 279 17.05 23.69 1.42
C GLY A 279 16.70 22.20 1.44
N PHE A 280 16.38 21.60 0.28
CA PHE A 280 16.20 20.16 0.14
C PHE A 280 17.51 19.42 0.45
N ARG A 281 17.50 18.58 1.48
CA ARG A 281 18.67 17.78 1.91
C ARG A 281 18.25 16.46 2.55
N ALA A 282 19.17 15.51 2.66
CA ALA A 282 18.91 14.26 3.38
C ALA A 282 18.52 14.54 4.85
N MET A 283 17.58 13.74 5.36
CA MET A 283 17.16 13.77 6.75
C MET A 283 18.30 13.30 7.67
N GLN A 284 18.47 13.97 8.80
CA GLN A 284 19.47 13.65 9.81
C GLN A 284 18.82 13.37 11.16
N LYS A 285 19.56 12.74 12.08
CA LYS A 285 19.09 12.43 13.44
C LYS A 285 18.55 13.65 14.21
N LYS A 286 19.15 14.83 13.98
CA LYS A 286 18.70 16.10 14.60
C LYS A 286 17.31 16.57 14.13
N ASP A 287 16.84 16.07 12.99
CA ASP A 287 15.58 16.48 12.37
C ASP A 287 14.38 15.66 12.89
N VAL A 288 14.63 14.52 13.54
CA VAL A 288 13.61 13.54 13.99
C VAL A 288 12.46 14.20 14.75
N ALA A 289 12.75 15.07 15.71
CA ALA A 289 11.70 15.73 16.49
C ALA A 289 10.79 16.62 15.65
N GLN A 290 11.35 17.37 14.69
CA GLN A 290 10.57 18.24 13.81
C GLN A 290 9.77 17.42 12.78
N VAL A 291 10.36 16.37 12.21
CA VAL A 291 9.67 15.45 11.30
C VAL A 291 8.52 14.73 12.02
N THR A 292 8.72 14.31 13.27
CA THR A 292 7.65 13.71 14.10
C THR A 292 6.47 14.66 14.26
N ALA A 293 6.73 15.95 14.52
CA ALA A 293 5.67 16.95 14.65
C ALA A 293 4.93 17.20 13.33
N LEU A 294 5.65 17.30 12.21
CA LEU A 294 5.07 17.43 10.87
C LEU A 294 4.18 16.24 10.53
N LEU A 295 4.69 15.02 10.72
CA LEU A 295 3.96 13.80 10.41
C LEU A 295 2.71 13.63 11.28
N LYS A 296 2.82 13.89 12.58
CA LYS A 296 1.66 13.83 13.49
C LYS A 296 0.56 14.80 13.08
N THR A 297 0.93 16.01 12.64
CA THR A 297 -0.02 17.02 12.17
C THR A 297 -0.66 16.60 10.85
N TYR A 298 0.15 16.07 9.93
CA TYR A 298 -0.32 15.59 8.63
C TYR A 298 -1.28 14.40 8.74
N LEU A 299 -0.91 13.39 9.52
CA LEU A 299 -1.69 12.17 9.69
C LEU A 299 -3.02 12.39 10.44
N ALA A 300 -3.19 13.53 11.12
CA ALA A 300 -4.47 13.88 11.75
C ALA A 300 -5.63 14.06 10.73
N LYS A 301 -5.33 14.25 9.44
CA LYS A 301 -6.33 14.41 8.36
C LYS A 301 -7.04 13.11 7.97
N PHE A 302 -6.44 11.96 8.26
CA PHE A 302 -6.87 10.65 7.76
C PHE A 302 -7.59 9.83 8.82
N ASP A 303 -8.34 8.82 8.40
CA ASP A 303 -9.17 8.01 9.29
C ASP A 303 -8.46 6.74 9.75
N LEU A 304 -7.62 6.13 8.91
CA LEU A 304 -6.81 4.97 9.26
C LEU A 304 -5.33 5.36 9.28
N VAL A 305 -4.72 5.49 10.47
CA VAL A 305 -3.32 5.92 10.61
C VAL A 305 -2.59 5.18 11.73
N GLN A 306 -1.27 5.12 11.61
CA GLN A 306 -0.39 4.74 12.72
C GLN A 306 0.07 5.97 13.49
N HIS A 307 0.23 5.83 14.79
CA HIS A 307 0.84 6.83 15.64
C HIS A 307 2.34 6.56 15.73
N TYR A 308 3.14 7.57 15.40
CA TYR A 308 4.59 7.52 15.49
C TYR A 308 5.09 8.47 16.57
N ASP A 309 5.86 7.94 17.51
CA ASP A 309 6.70 8.74 18.39
C ASP A 309 8.08 9.02 17.76
N GLN A 310 8.98 9.67 18.51
CA GLN A 310 10.31 9.99 18.00
C GLN A 310 11.21 8.75 17.79
N ASN A 311 11.03 7.69 18.57
CA ASN A 311 11.74 6.42 18.38
C ASN A 311 11.25 5.73 17.12
N ASP A 312 9.94 5.76 16.88
CA ASP A 312 9.35 5.20 15.66
C ASP A 312 9.84 5.97 14.44
N VAL A 313 9.77 7.31 14.44
CA VAL A 313 10.28 8.15 13.34
C VAL A 313 11.77 7.92 13.12
N ALA A 314 12.57 7.82 14.19
CA ALA A 314 13.99 7.51 14.06
C ALA A 314 14.23 6.13 13.42
N HIS A 315 13.42 5.12 13.76
CA HIS A 315 13.56 3.80 13.19
C HIS A 315 13.09 3.75 11.72
N TRP A 316 11.89 4.24 11.46
CA TRP A 316 11.21 4.11 10.17
C TRP A 316 11.69 5.09 9.11
N MET A 317 12.15 6.29 9.49
CA MET A 317 12.33 7.40 8.53
C MET A 317 13.77 7.90 8.41
N LEU A 318 14.68 7.56 9.33
CA LEU A 318 16.09 7.91 9.12
C LEU A 318 16.67 7.13 7.93
N PRO A 319 17.42 7.79 7.03
CA PRO A 319 18.00 7.12 5.87
C PRO A 319 18.85 5.91 6.26
N ARG A 320 18.62 4.79 5.58
CA ARG A 320 19.42 3.56 5.69
C ARG A 320 19.73 3.09 4.27
N ASP A 321 21.03 2.97 3.98
CA ASP A 321 21.51 2.58 2.66
C ASP A 321 20.88 1.25 2.20
N GLY A 322 20.37 1.24 0.97
CA GLY A 322 19.67 0.09 0.38
C GLY A 322 18.34 -0.30 1.04
N VAL A 323 17.76 0.54 1.92
CA VAL A 323 16.50 0.25 2.62
C VAL A 323 15.51 1.41 2.52
N ILE A 324 15.90 2.61 2.92
CA ILE A 324 15.04 3.80 2.87
C ILE A 324 15.84 5.06 2.65
N SER A 325 15.35 5.90 1.75
CA SER A 325 15.84 7.26 1.55
C SER A 325 14.82 8.25 2.08
N ALA A 326 15.29 9.28 2.78
CA ALA A 326 14.44 10.29 3.39
C ALA A 326 15.11 11.66 3.34
N TYR A 327 14.30 12.67 3.02
CA TYR A 327 14.73 14.01 2.72
C TYR A 327 13.82 15.03 3.42
N VAL A 328 14.38 16.18 3.74
CA VAL A 328 13.70 17.30 4.38
C VAL A 328 13.98 18.58 3.61
N VAL A 329 13.06 19.53 3.71
CA VAL A 329 13.28 20.91 3.30
C VAL A 329 13.56 21.73 4.56
N GLU A 330 14.77 22.29 4.65
CA GLU A 330 15.18 23.18 5.73
C GLU A 330 15.08 24.62 5.27
N ASN A 331 14.25 25.42 5.94
CA ASN A 331 14.12 26.83 5.64
C ASN A 331 15.49 27.53 5.83
N PRO A 332 16.04 28.20 4.79
CA PRO A 332 17.41 28.72 4.83
C PRO A 332 17.68 29.74 5.93
N GLU A 333 16.68 30.52 6.32
CA GLU A 333 16.78 31.60 7.30
C GLU A 333 16.57 31.09 8.73
N THR A 334 15.46 30.39 8.95
CA THR A 334 15.04 29.95 10.30
C THR A 334 15.64 28.61 10.73
N LYS A 335 16.21 27.85 9.79
CA LYS A 335 16.70 26.47 9.98
C LYS A 335 15.63 25.48 10.46
N LYS A 336 14.34 25.84 10.35
CA LYS A 336 13.23 24.94 10.66
C LYS A 336 13.01 23.97 9.51
N ILE A 337 12.64 22.74 9.85
CA ILE A 337 12.18 21.77 8.86
C ILE A 337 10.72 22.07 8.53
N THR A 338 10.45 22.30 7.25
CA THR A 338 9.11 22.66 6.74
C THR A 338 8.45 21.50 6.03
N ASP A 339 9.21 20.67 5.33
CA ASP A 339 8.68 19.60 4.49
C ASP A 339 9.52 18.33 4.66
N PHE A 340 8.92 17.18 4.39
CA PHE A 340 9.53 15.86 4.56
C PHE A 340 9.03 14.90 3.47
N THR A 341 9.92 14.11 2.87
CA THR A 341 9.56 13.06 1.91
C THR A 341 10.45 11.83 2.11
N SER A 342 9.88 10.65 1.89
CA SER A 342 10.59 9.39 2.03
C SER A 342 10.11 8.33 1.05
N PHE A 343 11.01 7.41 0.70
CA PHE A 343 10.70 6.24 -0.12
C PHE A 343 11.61 5.08 0.26
N TYR A 344 11.04 3.88 0.34
CA TYR A 344 11.77 2.66 0.66
C TYR A 344 12.19 1.91 -0.60
N HIS A 345 13.22 1.08 -0.46
CA HIS A 345 13.90 0.39 -1.53
C HIS A 345 13.42 -1.06 -1.55
N LEU A 346 12.78 -1.47 -2.65
CA LEU A 346 12.34 -2.85 -2.80
C LEU A 346 12.67 -3.31 -4.23
N PRO A 347 13.88 -3.84 -4.44
CA PRO A 347 14.24 -4.37 -5.74
C PRO A 347 13.47 -5.65 -6.06
N SER A 348 13.32 -5.94 -7.35
CA SER A 348 12.82 -7.21 -7.84
C SER A 348 13.89 -7.92 -8.64
N THR A 349 13.99 -9.24 -8.47
CA THR A 349 14.76 -10.10 -9.38
C THR A 349 14.04 -10.17 -10.72
N VAL A 350 14.77 -9.94 -11.81
CA VAL A 350 14.29 -10.13 -13.19
C VAL A 350 14.61 -11.55 -13.61
N ILE A 351 13.57 -12.35 -13.86
CA ILE A 351 13.74 -13.79 -14.11
C ILE A 351 14.03 -14.04 -15.60
N GLY A 352 15.17 -14.69 -15.88
CA GLY A 352 15.47 -15.21 -17.21
C GLY A 352 15.87 -14.18 -18.28
N HIS A 353 16.14 -12.92 -17.90
CA HIS A 353 16.60 -11.89 -18.85
C HIS A 353 18.13 -11.95 -19.03
N PRO A 354 18.66 -11.89 -20.27
CA PRO A 354 20.08 -12.13 -20.55
C PRO A 354 21.03 -11.05 -19.99
N THR A 355 20.57 -9.82 -19.82
CA THR A 355 21.42 -8.66 -19.45
C THR A 355 21.03 -7.97 -18.14
N HIS A 356 19.80 -8.17 -17.65
CA HIS A 356 19.25 -7.45 -16.51
C HIS A 356 18.85 -8.48 -15.47
N SER A 357 19.47 -8.47 -14.30
CA SER A 357 19.17 -9.41 -13.21
C SER A 357 18.28 -8.80 -12.13
N LYS A 358 18.23 -7.47 -12.05
CA LYS A 358 17.48 -6.72 -11.03
C LYS A 358 16.76 -5.52 -11.63
N LEU A 359 15.57 -5.26 -11.10
CA LEU A 359 14.78 -4.05 -11.29
C LEU A 359 14.77 -3.29 -9.97
N ASN A 360 15.37 -2.09 -9.94
CA ASN A 360 15.41 -1.27 -8.72
C ASN A 360 14.12 -0.45 -8.64
N ALA A 361 13.25 -0.76 -7.70
CA ALA A 361 12.02 0.00 -7.47
C ALA A 361 12.07 0.75 -6.14
N ALA A 362 11.72 2.04 -6.20
CA ALA A 362 11.45 2.86 -5.04
C ALA A 362 9.94 2.87 -4.77
N TYR A 363 9.52 2.82 -3.51
CA TYR A 363 8.12 2.90 -3.11
C TYR A 363 7.92 4.12 -2.22
N SER A 364 7.01 5.01 -2.61
CA SER A 364 6.64 6.18 -1.82
C SER A 364 6.17 5.75 -0.43
N PHE A 365 6.71 6.39 0.60
CA PHE A 365 6.37 6.13 1.99
C PHE A 365 5.56 7.30 2.56
N TYR A 366 6.11 8.09 3.49
CA TYR A 366 5.43 9.27 4.02
C TYR A 366 5.97 10.56 3.42
N ASN A 367 5.06 11.45 3.02
CA ASN A 367 5.36 12.74 2.40
C ASN A 367 4.49 13.83 3.03
N VAL A 368 5.10 14.92 3.48
CA VAL A 368 4.47 16.06 4.14
C VAL A 368 4.99 17.33 3.52
N ALA A 369 4.13 18.06 2.83
CA ALA A 369 4.42 19.37 2.26
C ALA A 369 3.64 20.45 3.01
N THR A 370 4.33 21.50 3.46
CA THR A 370 3.75 22.66 4.16
C THR A 370 4.21 24.00 3.59
N SER A 371 5.42 24.07 3.02
CA SER A 371 5.96 25.31 2.43
C SER A 371 5.99 25.31 0.91
N VAL A 372 5.99 24.12 0.29
CA VAL A 372 5.85 23.89 -1.15
C VAL A 372 4.61 23.04 -1.44
N SER A 373 4.22 22.92 -2.71
CA SER A 373 3.19 21.95 -3.09
C SER A 373 3.71 20.51 -2.95
N LEU A 374 2.80 19.56 -2.73
CA LEU A 374 3.16 18.14 -2.69
C LEU A 374 3.76 17.67 -4.03
N THR A 375 3.28 18.21 -5.15
CA THR A 375 3.84 17.95 -6.48
C THR A 375 5.30 18.40 -6.60
N GLU A 376 5.66 19.60 -6.13
CA GLU A 376 7.05 20.07 -6.15
C GLU A 376 7.96 19.19 -5.29
N LEU A 377 7.53 18.85 -4.08
CA LEU A 377 8.28 17.99 -3.17
C LEU A 377 8.50 16.59 -3.78
N MET A 378 7.46 16.01 -4.35
CA MET A 378 7.53 14.69 -4.98
C MET A 378 8.35 14.71 -6.28
N ASN A 379 8.37 15.82 -7.03
CA ASN A 379 9.27 15.96 -8.16
C ASN A 379 10.74 15.89 -7.72
N ASP A 380 11.11 16.52 -6.61
CA ASP A 380 12.46 16.41 -6.04
C ASP A 380 12.77 15.00 -5.55
N ALA A 381 11.79 14.31 -4.94
CA ALA A 381 11.92 12.90 -4.58
C ALA A 381 12.21 12.00 -5.80
N LEU A 382 11.54 12.24 -6.95
CA LEU A 382 11.82 11.52 -8.19
C LEU A 382 13.23 11.80 -8.74
N ILE A 383 13.70 13.05 -8.62
CA ILE A 383 15.04 13.44 -9.06
C ILE A 383 16.10 12.68 -8.25
N VAL A 384 16.00 12.66 -6.92
CA VAL A 384 16.96 11.93 -6.08
C VAL A 384 16.85 10.42 -6.24
N ALA A 385 15.64 9.86 -6.38
CA ALA A 385 15.48 8.44 -6.68
C ALA A 385 16.16 8.06 -8.01
N LYS A 386 16.07 8.91 -9.03
CA LYS A 386 16.79 8.67 -10.29
C LYS A 386 18.31 8.76 -10.11
N LYS A 387 18.82 9.67 -9.28
CA LYS A 387 20.26 9.77 -8.96
C LYS A 387 20.77 8.57 -8.16
N GLU A 388 19.88 7.93 -7.40
CA GLU A 388 20.13 6.70 -6.65
C GLU A 388 19.95 5.43 -7.51
N ASP A 389 19.92 5.56 -8.85
CA ASP A 389 19.81 4.47 -9.82
C ASP A 389 18.54 3.60 -9.67
N PHE A 390 17.42 4.20 -9.25
CA PHE A 390 16.10 3.56 -9.34
C PHE A 390 15.57 3.57 -10.78
N ASP A 391 14.92 2.47 -11.16
CA ASP A 391 14.33 2.28 -12.49
C ASP A 391 12.87 2.72 -12.56
N VAL A 392 12.15 2.59 -11.44
CA VAL A 392 10.74 2.95 -11.31
C VAL A 392 10.46 3.46 -9.90
N PHE A 393 9.54 4.42 -9.79
CA PHE A 393 9.01 4.92 -8.54
C PHE A 393 7.53 4.57 -8.42
N ASN A 394 7.17 3.84 -7.37
CA ASN A 394 5.83 3.33 -7.12
C ASN A 394 5.14 4.18 -6.06
N ALA A 395 3.84 4.40 -6.22
CA ALA A 395 3.01 5.07 -5.22
C ALA A 395 1.64 4.40 -5.17
N LEU A 396 0.98 4.47 -4.01
CA LEU A 396 -0.41 4.07 -3.85
C LEU A 396 -1.32 5.30 -3.91
N SER A 397 -2.57 5.13 -4.34
CA SER A 397 -3.60 6.18 -4.31
C SER A 397 -4.16 6.45 -2.89
N LEU A 398 -3.29 6.45 -1.89
CA LEU A 398 -3.59 6.72 -0.49
C LEU A 398 -3.11 8.11 -0.08
N MET A 399 -3.54 8.59 1.10
CA MET A 399 -3.27 9.95 1.56
C MET A 399 -3.61 11.00 0.48
N ASP A 400 -2.80 12.06 0.35
CA ASP A 400 -2.97 13.09 -0.66
C ASP A 400 -2.24 12.76 -1.99
N ASN A 401 -1.81 11.50 -2.20
CA ASN A 401 -0.93 11.17 -3.32
C ASN A 401 -1.54 11.49 -4.70
N THR A 402 -2.87 11.43 -4.82
CA THR A 402 -3.58 11.77 -6.07
C THR A 402 -3.29 13.17 -6.59
N GLU A 403 -2.86 14.10 -5.73
CA GLU A 403 -2.49 15.47 -6.12
C GLU A 403 -1.33 15.51 -7.14
N PHE A 404 -0.36 14.60 -7.02
CA PHE A 404 0.84 14.62 -7.87
C PHE A 404 0.86 13.56 -8.98
N LEU A 405 0.03 12.51 -8.88
CA LEU A 405 0.15 11.33 -9.77
C LEU A 405 0.08 11.71 -11.25
N GLN A 406 -0.97 12.40 -11.67
CA GLN A 406 -1.16 12.74 -13.09
C GLN A 406 -0.10 13.73 -13.58
N GLU A 407 0.14 14.80 -12.83
CA GLU A 407 1.08 15.87 -13.20
C GLU A 407 2.51 15.36 -13.31
N LEU A 408 2.92 14.53 -12.35
CA LEU A 408 4.22 13.88 -12.37
C LEU A 408 4.25 12.64 -13.24
N LYS A 409 3.23 12.35 -14.05
CA LYS A 409 3.21 11.28 -15.07
C LYS A 409 3.32 9.87 -14.49
N PHE A 410 2.75 9.63 -13.31
CA PHE A 410 2.50 8.29 -12.82
C PHE A 410 1.37 7.65 -13.65
N GLY A 411 1.61 6.45 -14.15
CA GLY A 411 0.59 5.64 -14.81
C GLY A 411 -0.09 4.70 -13.81
N PRO A 412 -1.40 4.45 -13.93
CA PRO A 412 -2.06 3.44 -13.11
C PRO A 412 -1.50 2.05 -13.42
N GLY A 413 -1.16 1.31 -12.37
CA GLY A 413 -0.86 -0.12 -12.44
C GLY A 413 -2.14 -0.96 -12.50
N ASP A 414 -1.95 -2.26 -12.65
CA ASP A 414 -3.02 -3.27 -12.61
C ASP A 414 -3.27 -3.84 -11.20
N GLY A 415 -2.37 -3.55 -10.26
CA GLY A 415 -2.47 -3.97 -8.86
C GLY A 415 -3.29 -3.02 -8.00
N ASP A 416 -4.19 -3.60 -7.21
CA ASP A 416 -4.86 -2.93 -6.09
C ASP A 416 -4.36 -3.53 -4.77
N LEU A 417 -4.15 -2.69 -3.76
CA LEU A 417 -3.84 -3.07 -2.40
C LEU A 417 -5.07 -2.84 -1.52
N MET A 418 -5.55 -3.92 -0.90
CA MET A 418 -6.71 -3.91 -0.02
C MET A 418 -6.25 -3.85 1.43
N TYR A 419 -6.86 -2.97 2.22
CA TYR A 419 -6.60 -2.83 3.65
C TYR A 419 -7.67 -3.54 4.47
N TYR A 420 -7.26 -4.19 5.54
CA TYR A 420 -8.12 -4.99 6.39
C TYR A 420 -7.84 -4.76 7.87
N LEU A 421 -8.87 -4.95 8.68
CA LEU A 421 -8.77 -4.98 10.13
C LEU A 421 -9.28 -6.32 10.65
N TYR A 422 -8.52 -6.95 11.53
CA TYR A 422 -8.92 -8.17 12.24
C TYR A 422 -9.60 -7.79 13.56
N ASN A 423 -10.74 -8.41 13.85
CA ASN A 423 -11.53 -8.19 15.07
C ASN A 423 -11.89 -6.71 15.31
N TRP A 424 -12.14 -5.98 14.22
CA TRP A 424 -12.63 -4.62 14.27
C TRP A 424 -13.62 -4.36 13.14
N ARG A 425 -14.73 -3.75 13.49
CA ARG A 425 -15.82 -3.34 12.61
C ARG A 425 -15.79 -1.83 12.48
N CYS A 426 -15.86 -1.32 11.25
CA CYS A 426 -16.03 0.10 10.93
C CYS A 426 -16.61 0.28 9.52
N PRO A 427 -17.11 1.48 9.19
CA PRO A 427 -17.45 1.82 7.82
C PRO A 427 -16.24 1.73 6.89
N ARG A 428 -16.49 1.37 5.62
CA ARG A 428 -15.49 1.47 4.56
C ARG A 428 -15.08 2.93 4.36
N MET A 429 -13.86 3.15 3.91
CA MET A 429 -13.29 4.47 3.64
C MET A 429 -12.64 4.50 2.26
N GLU A 430 -12.57 5.70 1.70
CA GLU A 430 -11.83 5.95 0.46
C GLU A 430 -10.32 5.83 0.68
N GLY A 431 -9.56 5.55 -0.38
CA GLY A 431 -8.10 5.42 -0.29
C GLY A 431 -7.41 6.67 0.26
N ASN A 432 -7.92 7.86 -0.07
CA ASN A 432 -7.43 9.15 0.45
C ASN A 432 -7.67 9.34 1.97
N LYS A 433 -8.40 8.44 2.64
CA LYS A 433 -8.56 8.41 4.10
C LYS A 433 -7.62 7.41 4.78
N VAL A 434 -6.82 6.68 4.01
CA VAL A 434 -5.79 5.77 4.51
C VAL A 434 -4.47 6.52 4.59
N GLY A 435 -3.92 6.62 5.80
CA GLY A 435 -2.60 7.16 6.10
C GLY A 435 -1.69 6.12 6.75
N ILE A 436 -1.78 4.86 6.32
CA ILE A 436 -0.84 3.78 6.66
C ILE A 436 -0.22 3.24 5.38
N VAL A 437 1.10 3.19 5.34
CA VAL A 437 1.86 2.47 4.30
C VAL A 437 2.45 1.21 4.93
N LEU A 438 2.10 0.03 4.39
CA LEU A 438 2.65 -1.26 4.81
C LEU A 438 3.75 -1.67 3.81
N CYS A 439 4.87 -2.16 4.35
CA CYS A 439 6.12 -2.39 3.62
C CYS A 439 6.26 -3.76 2.96
#